data_AF-A0A0M9GH31-F1
#
_entry.id   AF-A0A0M9GH31-F1
#
_cell.length_a   1.000
_cell.length_b   1.000
_cell.length_c   1.000
_cell.angle_alpha   90.00
_cell.angle_beta   90.00
_cell.angle_gamma   90.00
#
_symmetry.space_group_name_H-M   'P 1'
#
loop_
_entity.id
_entity.type
_entity.pdbx_description
1 polymer ?
#
loop_
_entity_poly.entity_id
_entity_poly.type
_entity_poly.pdbx_seq_one_letter_code
_entity_poly.pdbx_strand_id
1 'polypeptide(L)'
;MDHNLIDQQILALLRTPVEQRTVENLAAALHSIATAASLVEAPFTAPHADLQRLINLHREQVKLSYYSELLLPVLGYTSYDVCLYANTGDYGSNVTLSTILSPKTDFSASANELPTLFGSGKTAQDALRDLHPIAKREQAA
;
A
#
# COMPACT_ATOMS: atom_id res chain seq x y z
N MET A 1 16.23 7.81 14.99
CA MET A 1 16.19 7.00 13.76
C MET A 1 17.61 6.89 13.21
N ASP A 2 18.17 5.68 13.18
CA ASP A 2 19.54 5.41 12.71
C ASP A 2 19.50 4.71 11.35
N HIS A 3 19.68 5.49 10.29
CA HIS A 3 19.59 5.01 8.90
C HIS A 3 20.64 3.95 8.56
N ASN A 4 21.84 4.04 9.15
CA ASN A 4 22.91 3.07 8.89
C ASN A 4 22.56 1.70 9.47
N LEU A 5 21.92 1.67 10.64
CA LEU A 5 21.48 0.43 11.27
C LEU A 5 20.33 -0.22 10.50
N ILE A 6 19.40 0.57 9.97
CA ILE A 6 18.32 0.10 9.10
C ILE A 6 18.90 -0.55 7.83
N ASP A 7 19.81 0.14 7.14
CA ASP A 7 20.41 -0.33 5.90
C ASP A 7 21.19 -1.65 6.12
N GLN A 8 21.92 -1.75 7.23
CA GLN A 8 22.63 -2.99 7.58
C GLN A 8 21.68 -4.16 7.81
N GLN A 9 20.51 -3.92 8.42
CA GLN A 9 19.54 -4.98 8.69
C GLN A 9 18.75 -5.39 7.45
N ILE A 10 18.45 -4.46 6.54
CA ILE A 10 17.90 -4.78 5.22
C ILE A 10 18.89 -5.62 4.41
N LEU A 11 20.17 -5.24 4.41
CA LEU A 11 21.22 -6.00 3.73
C LEU A 11 21.40 -7.39 4.35
N ALA A 12 21.30 -7.52 5.68
CA ALA A 12 21.34 -8.81 6.36
C ALA A 12 20.18 -9.71 5.93
N LEU A 13 18.96 -9.18 5.84
CA LEU A 13 17.78 -9.90 5.37
C LEU A 13 17.92 -10.40 3.91
N LEU A 14 18.44 -9.55 3.03
CA LEU A 14 18.67 -9.89 1.62
C LEU A 14 19.75 -10.97 1.44
N ARG A 15 20.72 -11.01 2.37
CA ARG A 15 21.80 -11.99 2.40
C ARG A 15 21.41 -13.31 3.05
N THR A 16 20.25 -13.41 3.69
CA THR A 16 19.76 -14.69 4.24
C THR A 16 19.62 -15.71 3.10
N PRO A 17 20.30 -16.88 3.20
CA PRO A 17 20.20 -17.95 2.22
C PRO A 17 18.75 -18.38 2.01
N VAL A 18 18.37 -18.76 0.78
CA VAL A 18 16.98 -19.06 0.41
C VAL A 18 16.38 -20.16 1.29
N GLU A 19 17.21 -21.13 1.67
CA GLU A 19 16.87 -22.28 2.50
C GLU A 19 16.56 -21.88 3.96
N GLN A 20 17.01 -20.70 4.39
CA GLN A 20 16.81 -20.16 5.74
C GLN A 20 15.74 -19.07 5.79
N ARG A 21 15.10 -18.73 4.66
CA ARG A 21 14.00 -17.75 4.58
C ARG A 21 12.67 -18.36 5.05
N THR A 22 12.67 -18.90 6.26
CA THR A 22 11.43 -19.30 6.94
C THR A 22 10.64 -18.06 7.34
N VAL A 23 9.33 -18.21 7.52
CA VAL A 23 8.45 -17.12 7.97
C VAL A 23 8.93 -16.54 9.30
N GLU A 24 9.42 -17.39 10.20
CA GLU A 24 9.96 -17.00 11.52
C GLU A 24 11.22 -16.12 11.39
N ASN A 25 12.16 -16.50 10.52
CA ASN A 25 13.40 -15.75 10.34
C ASN A 25 13.16 -14.40 9.64
N LEU A 26 12.23 -14.37 8.68
CA LEU A 26 11.81 -13.12 8.04
C LEU A 26 11.10 -12.19 9.04
N ALA A 27 10.23 -12.76 9.90
CA ALA A 27 9.55 -12.02 10.96
C ALA A 27 10.52 -11.39 11.96
N ALA A 28 11.52 -12.15 12.42
CA ALA A 28 12.55 -11.66 13.34
C ALA A 28 13.40 -10.53 12.72
N ALA A 29 13.78 -10.67 11.45
CA ALA A 29 14.55 -9.64 10.75
C ALA A 29 13.75 -8.36 10.51
N LEU A 30 12.48 -8.48 10.10
CA LEU A 30 11.59 -7.33 9.93
C LEU A 30 11.31 -6.62 11.26
N HIS A 31 11.16 -7.37 12.35
CA HIS A 31 11.04 -6.81 13.69
C HIS A 31 12.28 -6.00 14.08
N SER A 32 13.47 -6.56 13.86
CA SER A 32 14.73 -5.84 14.11
C SER A 32 14.79 -4.52 13.33
N ILE A 33 14.42 -4.52 12.05
CA ILE A 33 14.42 -3.33 11.19
C ILE A 33 13.44 -2.28 11.74
N ALA A 34 12.24 -2.71 12.13
CA ALA A 34 11.24 -1.83 12.73
C ALA A 34 11.75 -1.19 14.04
N THR A 35 12.42 -1.96 14.89
CA THR A 35 13.04 -1.47 16.13
C THR A 35 14.16 -0.48 15.83
N ALA A 36 15.06 -0.77 14.89
CA ALA A 36 16.15 0.11 14.46
C ALA A 36 15.65 1.44 13.88
N ALA A 37 14.53 1.39 13.17
CA ALA A 37 13.87 2.57 12.61
C ALA A 37 13.19 3.46 13.66
N SER A 38 13.23 3.10 14.95
CA SER A 38 12.46 3.77 16.01
C SER A 38 10.95 3.81 15.72
N LEU A 39 10.43 2.88 14.89
CA LEU A 39 8.99 2.74 14.62
C LEU A 39 8.22 2.11 15.80
N VAL A 40 8.94 1.79 16.88
CA VAL A 40 8.48 0.99 18.02
C VAL A 40 8.72 1.80 19.30
N GLU A 41 7.95 2.87 19.51
CA GLU A 41 7.73 3.41 20.87
C GLU A 41 6.72 2.55 21.66
N ALA A 42 6.00 1.65 20.98
CA ALA A 42 5.20 0.61 21.62
C ALA A 42 5.91 -0.74 21.41
N PRO A 43 6.29 -1.49 22.46
CA PRO A 43 6.93 -2.79 22.30
C PRO A 43 6.10 -3.62 21.32
N PHE A 44 6.73 -4.14 20.27
CA PHE A 44 6.12 -5.11 19.37
C PHE A 44 5.99 -6.45 20.13
N THR A 45 5.14 -6.48 21.16
CA THR A 45 4.50 -7.68 21.71
C THR A 45 3.28 -8.05 20.86
N ALA A 46 3.39 -7.85 19.56
CA ALA A 46 2.33 -8.10 18.62
C ALA A 46 2.30 -9.62 18.38
N PRO A 47 1.27 -10.36 18.83
CA PRO A 47 1.17 -11.80 18.58
C PRO A 47 1.27 -12.06 17.08
N HIS A 48 1.77 -13.23 16.66
CA HIS A 48 1.97 -13.61 15.24
C HIS A 48 0.86 -13.17 14.25
N ALA A 49 -0.36 -12.98 14.74
CA ALA A 49 -1.50 -12.38 14.05
C ALA A 49 -1.23 -11.00 13.40
N ASP A 50 -0.52 -10.08 14.04
CA ASP A 50 -0.31 -8.72 13.50
C ASP A 50 0.70 -8.70 12.35
N LEU A 51 1.73 -9.54 12.45
CA LEU A 51 2.73 -9.70 11.40
C LEU A 51 2.12 -10.43 10.19
N GLN A 52 1.31 -11.45 10.44
CA GLN A 52 0.53 -12.13 9.40
C GLN A 52 -0.45 -11.17 8.71
N ARG A 53 -1.07 -10.27 9.48
CA ARG A 53 -1.96 -9.23 8.96
C ARG A 53 -1.21 -8.27 8.04
N LEU A 54 -0.04 -7.79 8.43
CA LEU A 54 0.80 -6.92 7.59
C LEU A 54 1.23 -7.63 6.30
N ILE A 55 1.64 -8.89 6.39
CA ILE A 55 1.99 -9.71 5.20
C ILE A 55 0.79 -9.83 4.25
N ASN A 56 -0.40 -10.12 4.79
CA ASN A 56 -1.61 -10.24 3.98
C ASN A 56 -1.99 -8.90 3.33
N LEU A 57 -1.89 -7.80 4.08
CA LEU A 57 -2.16 -6.46 3.57
C LEU A 57 -1.24 -6.10 2.41
N HIS A 58 0.06 -6.40 2.54
CA HIS A 58 1.03 -6.15 1.48
C HIS A 58 0.77 -7.03 0.24
N ARG A 59 0.38 -8.30 0.43
CA ARG A 59 -0.04 -9.18 -0.68
C ARG A 59 -1.24 -8.60 -1.44
N GLU A 60 -2.24 -8.07 -0.72
CA GLU A 60 -3.39 -7.42 -1.34
C GLU A 60 -2.97 -6.13 -2.08
N GLN A 61 -2.00 -5.37 -1.56
CA GLN A 61 -1.50 -4.16 -2.20
C GLN A 61 -0.82 -4.47 -3.55
N VAL A 62 0.01 -5.53 -3.58
CA VAL A 62 0.67 -6.00 -4.80
C VAL A 62 -0.36 -6.48 -5.83
N LYS A 63 -1.37 -7.24 -5.39
CA LYS A 63 -2.48 -7.67 -6.26
C LYS A 63 -3.23 -6.48 -6.85
N LEU A 64 -3.58 -5.51 -6.01
CA LEU A 64 -4.30 -4.32 -6.44
C LEU A 64 -3.48 -3.52 -7.46
N SER A 65 -2.18 -3.33 -7.21
CA SER A 65 -1.28 -2.64 -8.14
C SER A 65 -1.26 -3.31 -9.52
N TYR A 66 -1.13 -4.64 -9.54
CA TYR A 66 -1.15 -5.41 -10.79
C TYR A 66 -2.48 -5.27 -11.54
N TYR A 67 -3.62 -5.38 -10.85
CA TYR A 67 -4.93 -5.23 -11.50
C TYR A 67 -5.18 -3.80 -11.97
N SER A 68 -4.80 -2.79 -11.19
CA SER A 68 -4.95 -1.38 -11.57
C SER A 68 -4.14 -1.06 -12.82
N GLU A 69 -2.91 -1.59 -12.95
CA GLU A 69 -2.09 -1.47 -14.15
C GLU A 69 -2.75 -2.13 -15.37
N LEU A 70 -3.27 -3.35 -15.23
CA LEU A 70 -3.98 -4.05 -16.29
C LEU A 70 -5.27 -3.35 -16.75
N LEU A 71 -5.96 -2.68 -15.82
CA LEU A 71 -7.20 -1.98 -16.09
C LEU A 71 -6.99 -0.65 -16.82
N LEU A 72 -5.81 -0.04 -16.74
CA LEU A 72 -5.50 1.23 -17.41
C LEU A 72 -5.89 1.24 -18.90
N PRO A 73 -5.34 0.36 -19.76
CA PRO A 73 -5.67 0.37 -21.19
C PRO A 73 -7.12 -0.02 -21.47
N VAL A 74 -7.73 -0.86 -20.62
CA VAL A 74 -9.12 -1.33 -20.80
C VAL A 74 -10.12 -0.20 -20.54
N LEU A 75 -9.84 0.63 -19.54
CA LEU A 75 -10.71 1.71 -19.11
C LEU A 75 -10.34 3.08 -19.72
N GLY A 76 -9.23 3.17 -20.46
CA GLY A 76 -8.75 4.41 -21.08
C GLY A 76 -8.01 5.35 -20.12
N TYR A 77 -7.47 4.84 -19.02
CA TYR A 77 -6.68 5.57 -18.04
C TYR A 77 -5.18 5.41 -18.33
N THR A 78 -4.36 6.33 -17.82
CA THR A 78 -2.90 6.33 -18.12
C THR A 78 -2.00 6.20 -16.91
N SER A 79 -2.55 6.37 -15.71
CA SER A 79 -1.78 6.26 -14.48
C SER A 79 -2.65 5.70 -13.37
N TYR A 80 -2.03 4.96 -12.47
CA TYR A 80 -2.66 4.51 -11.24
C TYR A 80 -1.75 4.84 -10.04
N ASP A 81 -2.37 4.91 -8.87
CA ASP A 81 -1.67 4.95 -7.58
C ASP A 81 -2.36 3.96 -6.64
N VAL A 82 -1.58 3.23 -5.85
CA VAL A 82 -2.07 2.28 -4.85
C VAL A 82 -1.43 2.59 -3.50
N CYS A 83 -2.27 2.99 -2.55
CA CYS A 83 -1.83 3.44 -1.24
C CYS A 83 -2.46 2.62 -0.12
N LEU A 84 -1.75 2.57 1.01
CA LEU A 84 -2.29 2.09 2.28
C LEU A 84 -2.63 3.30 3.13
N TYR A 85 -3.90 3.44 3.50
CA TYR A 85 -4.36 4.49 4.40
C TYR A 85 -4.62 3.91 5.78
N ALA A 86 -3.90 4.40 6.79
CA ALA A 86 -4.15 4.09 8.19
C ALA A 86 -4.80 5.30 8.85
N ASN A 87 -5.97 5.14 9.47
CA ASN A 87 -6.55 6.21 10.27
C ASN A 87 -5.72 6.38 11.56
N THR A 88 -5.11 7.55 11.74
CA THR A 88 -4.17 7.82 12.84
C THR A 88 -4.81 7.78 14.23
N GLY A 89 -6.13 7.68 14.32
CA GLY A 89 -6.86 7.55 15.60
C GLY A 89 -6.94 6.13 16.17
N ASP A 90 -6.62 5.10 15.39
CA ASP A 90 -6.82 3.70 15.79
C ASP A 90 -5.61 2.88 15.37
N TYR A 91 -4.63 2.75 16.27
CA TYR A 91 -3.40 2.00 16.04
C TYR A 91 -3.72 0.55 15.65
N GLY A 92 -3.62 0.25 14.35
CA GLY A 92 -3.55 -1.09 13.80
C GLY A 92 -4.85 -1.71 13.30
N SER A 93 -6.04 -1.24 13.70
CA SER A 93 -7.32 -1.91 13.38
C SER A 93 -7.92 -1.50 12.02
N ASN A 94 -7.63 -0.30 11.52
CA ASN A 94 -8.31 0.31 10.39
C ASN A 94 -7.33 0.79 9.30
N VAL A 95 -6.59 -0.16 8.71
CA VAL A 95 -5.81 0.07 7.49
C VAL A 95 -6.62 -0.36 6.28
N THR A 96 -6.78 0.56 5.32
CA THR A 96 -7.54 0.38 4.09
C THR A 96 -6.60 0.47 2.89
N LEU A 97 -6.78 -0.40 1.90
CA LEU A 97 -6.15 -0.30 0.59
C LEU A 97 -6.98 0.65 -0.27
N SER A 98 -6.33 1.58 -0.95
CA SER A 98 -6.97 2.42 -1.95
C SER A 98 -6.25 2.31 -3.28
N THR A 99 -7.01 2.49 -4.36
CA THR A 99 -6.48 2.71 -5.70
C THR A 99 -7.09 3.98 -6.29
N ILE A 100 -6.28 4.73 -7.01
CA ILE A 100 -6.70 5.89 -7.80
C ILE A 100 -6.32 5.60 -9.25
N LEU A 101 -7.25 5.76 -10.18
CA LEU A 101 -6.98 5.71 -11.63
C LEU A 101 -7.17 7.11 -12.20
N SER A 102 -6.10 7.65 -12.77
CA SER A 102 -6.08 8.99 -13.34
C SER A 102 -5.96 8.94 -14.86
N PRO A 103 -6.84 9.63 -15.59
CA PRO A 103 -6.74 9.75 -17.04
C PRO A 103 -5.56 10.64 -17.40
N LYS A 104 -5.20 10.65 -18.68
CA LYS A 104 -4.18 11.58 -19.18
C LYS A 104 -4.76 12.98 -19.16
N THR A 105 -4.39 13.78 -18.18
CA THR A 105 -4.67 15.22 -18.20
C THR A 105 -3.70 15.88 -19.17
N ASP A 106 -3.98 15.80 -20.47
CA ASP A 106 -3.49 16.83 -21.37
C ASP A 106 -4.30 18.10 -21.03
N PHE A 107 -3.63 19.22 -20.72
CA PHE A 107 -4.18 20.47 -20.15
C PHE A 107 -5.19 21.23 -21.04
N SER A 108 -6.01 20.54 -21.83
CA SER A 108 -7.03 21.11 -22.71
C SER A 108 -8.40 20.65 -22.25
N ALA A 109 -9.02 21.48 -21.39
CA ALA A 109 -10.39 21.33 -20.91
C ALA A 109 -11.35 21.02 -22.07
N SER A 110 -11.67 19.75 -22.22
CA SER A 110 -12.64 19.25 -23.19
C SER A 110 -13.78 18.59 -22.41
N ALA A 111 -15.01 18.81 -22.86
CA ALA A 111 -16.25 18.35 -22.22
C ALA A 111 -16.41 16.82 -22.13
N ASN A 112 -15.38 16.04 -22.50
CA ASN A 112 -15.36 14.58 -22.56
C ASN A 112 -14.16 13.96 -21.79
N GLU A 113 -13.63 14.64 -20.78
CA GLU A 113 -12.58 14.07 -19.93
C GLU A 113 -13.13 12.94 -19.06
N LEU A 114 -12.47 11.78 -19.10
CA LEU A 114 -12.73 10.67 -18.17
C LEU A 114 -12.59 11.17 -16.73
N PRO A 115 -13.46 10.78 -15.80
CA PRO A 115 -13.32 11.16 -14.40
C PRO A 115 -12.17 10.38 -13.75
N THR A 116 -11.47 10.96 -12.76
CA THR A 116 -10.58 10.18 -11.90
C THR A 116 -11.40 9.15 -11.13
N LEU A 117 -10.97 7.89 -11.12
CA LEU A 117 -11.63 6.83 -10.34
C LEU A 117 -10.91 6.62 -9.03
N PHE A 118 -11.68 6.30 -8.00
CA PHE A 118 -11.20 5.91 -6.69
C PHE A 118 -11.92 4.66 -6.23
N GLY A 119 -11.20 3.77 -5.58
CA GLY A 119 -11.77 2.61 -4.92
C GLY A 119 -11.01 2.29 -3.65
N SER A 120 -11.73 1.82 -2.64
CA SER A 120 -11.18 1.53 -1.31
C SER A 120 -11.70 0.22 -0.75
N GLY A 121 -10.87 -0.49 0.01
CA GLY A 121 -11.27 -1.78 0.57
C GLY A 121 -10.23 -2.44 1.46
N LYS A 122 -10.61 -3.57 2.07
CA LYS A 122 -9.68 -4.38 2.89
C LYS A 122 -8.87 -5.37 2.04
N THR A 123 -9.34 -5.64 0.82
CA THR A 123 -8.70 -6.51 -0.17
C THR A 123 -8.61 -5.80 -1.51
N ALA A 124 -7.79 -6.32 -2.43
CA ALA A 124 -7.74 -5.83 -3.80
C ALA A 124 -9.11 -5.92 -4.48
N GLN A 125 -9.84 -7.01 -4.24
CA GLN A 125 -11.17 -7.21 -4.81
C GLN A 125 -12.18 -6.18 -4.31
N ASP A 126 -12.16 -5.87 -3.02
CA ASP A 126 -13.06 -4.86 -2.44
C ASP A 126 -12.77 -3.48 -3.03
N ALA A 127 -11.49 -3.11 -3.10
CA ALA A 127 -11.08 -1.82 -3.68
C ALA A 127 -11.46 -1.69 -5.16
N LEU A 128 -11.35 -2.77 -5.94
CA LEU A 128 -11.76 -2.76 -7.36
C LEU A 128 -13.29 -2.72 -7.52
N ARG A 129 -14.05 -3.37 -6.63
CA ARG A 129 -15.53 -3.30 -6.64
C ARG A 129 -16.05 -1.93 -6.25
N ASP A 130 -15.30 -1.24 -5.41
CA ASP A 130 -15.58 0.13 -4.97
C ASP A 130 -15.10 1.19 -5.97
N LEU A 131 -14.62 0.83 -7.16
CA LEU A 131 -14.21 1.83 -8.15
C LEU A 131 -15.38 2.72 -8.59
N HIS A 132 -15.30 4.00 -8.26
CA HIS A 132 -16.28 5.02 -8.61
C HIS A 132 -15.59 6.35 -8.98
N PRO A 133 -16.24 7.21 -9.80
CA PRO A 133 -15.69 8.51 -10.14
C PRO A 133 -15.70 9.46 -8.95
N ILE A 134 -14.58 10.18 -8.73
CA ILE A 134 -14.52 11.28 -7.77
C ILE A 134 -15.03 12.55 -8.47
N ALA A 135 -16.04 13.20 -7.88
CA ALA A 135 -16.50 14.49 -8.38
C ALA A 135 -15.34 15.52 -8.30
N LYS A 136 -15.02 16.18 -9.43
CA LYS A 136 -14.14 17.36 -9.41
C LYS A 136 -14.80 18.37 -8.47
N ARG A 137 -14.16 18.71 -7.35
CA ARG A 137 -14.57 19.86 -6.54
C ARG A 137 -14.48 21.09 -7.43
N GLU A 138 -15.61 21.69 -7.77
CA GLU A 138 -15.63 23.08 -8.23
C GLU A 138 -14.92 23.90 -7.16
N GLN A 139 -13.78 24.48 -7.51
CA GLN A 139 -13.15 25.48 -6.67
C GLN A 139 -14.14 26.64 -6.60
N ALA A 140 -14.79 26.81 -5.45
CA ALA A 140 -15.65 27.94 -5.17
C ALA A 140 -14.84 29.23 -5.43
N ALA A 141 -15.31 30.01 -6.39
CA ALA A 141 -14.84 31.36 -6.70
C ALA A 141 -15.22 32.35 -5.60
#